data_AF-A0AAW9J3L2-F1
#
_entry.id   AF-A0AAW9J3L2-F1
#
_cell.length_a   1.000
_cell.length_b   1.000
_cell.length_c   1.000
_cell.angle_alpha   90.00
_cell.angle_beta   90.00
_cell.angle_gamma   90.00
#
_symmetry.space_group_name_H-M   'P 1'
#
loop_
_entity.id
_entity.type
_entity.pdbx_description
1 polymer ?
#
loop_
_entity_poly.entity_id
_entity_poly.type
_entity_poly.pdbx_seq_one_letter_code
_entity_poly.pdbx_strand_id
1 'polypeptide(L)'
;NREDEGYGMHSGRIRKLKEESYEVILTCDNGISAFEQVELAKELGMEIVITDHHDIPIRENISSELVETIPEADAVVNPKRGDCSYPFKKLCGAGVALKFSKCLYDEFNISEEKFLNLIQFAAIATVCDVVDLV
;
A
#
# COMPACT_ATOMS: atom_id res chain seq x y z
N ASN A 1 -10.47 3.47 -14.15
CA ASN A 1 -9.73 4.11 -15.25
C ASN A 1 -9.17 5.43 -14.76
N ARG A 2 -7.88 5.71 -14.99
CA ARG A 2 -7.24 6.96 -14.51
C ARG A 2 -7.96 8.22 -15.01
N GLU A 3 -8.46 8.18 -16.23
CA GLU A 3 -9.16 9.31 -16.85
C GLU A 3 -10.55 9.57 -16.23
N ASP A 4 -11.23 8.51 -15.78
CA ASP A 4 -12.60 8.59 -15.27
C ASP A 4 -12.66 8.70 -13.73
N GLU A 5 -11.71 8.07 -13.02
CA GLU A 5 -11.74 7.87 -11.57
C GLU A 5 -10.59 8.56 -10.83
N GLY A 6 -9.66 9.17 -11.58
CA GLY A 6 -8.44 9.74 -11.04
C GLY A 6 -7.41 8.67 -10.61
N TYR A 7 -6.40 9.13 -9.88
CA TYR A 7 -5.43 8.27 -9.22
C TYR A 7 -5.83 8.09 -7.76
N GLY A 8 -5.84 6.85 -7.25
CA GLY A 8 -6.27 6.61 -5.88
C GLY A 8 -7.26 5.47 -5.77
N MET A 9 -7.61 5.18 -4.52
CA MET A 9 -8.83 4.44 -4.23
C MET A 9 -10.05 5.30 -4.55
N HIS A 10 -11.12 4.67 -5.03
CA HIS A 10 -12.37 5.35 -5.38
C HIS A 10 -13.54 4.74 -4.61
N SER A 11 -14.31 5.58 -3.91
CA SER A 11 -15.39 5.13 -3.01
C SER A 11 -16.47 4.31 -3.73
N GLY A 12 -16.78 4.66 -4.99
CA GLY A 12 -17.70 3.87 -5.81
C GLY A 12 -17.19 2.45 -6.11
N ARG A 13 -15.87 2.26 -6.21
CA ARG A 13 -15.28 0.93 -6.41
C ARG A 13 -15.33 0.10 -5.14
N ILE A 14 -15.14 0.71 -3.97
CA ILE A 14 -15.24 0.01 -2.69
C ILE A 14 -16.66 -0.52 -2.47
N ARG A 15 -17.69 0.30 -2.72
CA ARG A 15 -19.09 -0.17 -2.63
C ARG A 15 -19.36 -1.34 -3.58
N LYS A 16 -18.86 -1.24 -4.81
CA LYS A 16 -18.98 -2.32 -5.79
C LYS A 16 -18.27 -3.61 -5.35
N LEU A 17 -17.06 -3.51 -4.80
CA LEU A 17 -16.34 -4.68 -4.25
C LEU A 17 -17.13 -5.33 -3.11
N LYS A 18 -17.80 -4.53 -2.27
CA LYS A 18 -18.67 -5.08 -1.22
C LYS A 18 -19.88 -5.80 -1.80
N GLU A 19 -20.53 -5.23 -2.83
CA GLU A 19 -21.64 -5.88 -3.54
C GLU A 19 -21.20 -7.21 -4.19
N GLU A 20 -19.97 -7.27 -4.66
CA GLU A 20 -19.32 -8.48 -5.20
C GLU A 20 -18.84 -9.45 -4.11
N SER A 21 -19.14 -9.17 -2.83
CA SER A 21 -18.81 -10.00 -1.66
C SER A 21 -17.32 -10.17 -1.38
N TYR A 22 -16.48 -9.22 -1.82
CA TYR A 22 -15.09 -9.18 -1.36
C TYR A 22 -15.01 -8.76 0.10
N GLU A 23 -14.12 -9.40 0.86
CA GLU A 23 -13.96 -9.17 2.30
C GLU A 23 -12.68 -8.39 2.63
N VAL A 24 -11.66 -8.47 1.77
CA VAL A 24 -10.35 -7.87 1.99
C VAL A 24 -9.93 -7.02 0.78
N ILE A 25 -9.44 -5.81 1.05
CA ILE A 25 -8.77 -4.94 0.08
C ILE A 25 -7.29 -4.92 0.38
N LEU A 26 -6.46 -5.40 -0.55
CA LEU A 26 -5.01 -5.25 -0.51
C LEU A 26 -4.59 -4.24 -1.58
N THR A 27 -4.05 -3.09 -1.16
CA THR A 27 -3.56 -2.08 -2.11
C THR A 27 -2.13 -2.41 -2.55
N CYS A 28 -1.74 -1.89 -3.71
CA CYS A 28 -0.38 -1.88 -4.20
C CYS A 28 -0.09 -0.50 -4.78
N ASP A 29 1.00 0.11 -4.35
CA ASP A 29 1.45 1.41 -4.86
C ASP A 29 0.43 2.55 -4.64
N ASN A 30 -0.42 2.43 -3.62
CA ASN A 30 -1.50 3.38 -3.34
C ASN A 30 -2.07 3.17 -1.94
N GLY A 31 -2.86 4.13 -1.46
CA GLY A 31 -3.70 3.99 -0.28
C GLY A 31 -3.25 4.85 0.90
N ILE A 32 -1.99 5.30 0.96
CA ILE A 32 -1.49 6.04 2.13
C ILE A 32 -2.23 7.37 2.37
N SER A 33 -2.79 7.97 1.32
CA SER A 33 -3.56 9.21 1.38
C SER A 33 -5.08 9.00 1.31
N ALA A 34 -5.55 7.75 1.26
CA ALA A 34 -6.94 7.41 0.94
C ALA A 34 -7.83 7.30 2.19
N PHE A 35 -7.82 8.33 3.05
CA PHE A 35 -8.49 8.31 4.35
C PHE A 35 -9.98 7.99 4.27
N GLU A 36 -10.74 8.75 3.47
CA GLU A 36 -12.19 8.56 3.33
C GLU A 36 -12.56 7.19 2.74
N GLN A 37 -11.71 6.68 1.85
CA GLN A 37 -11.91 5.37 1.22
C GLN A 37 -11.63 4.23 2.19
N VAL A 38 -10.61 4.37 3.02
CA VAL A 38 -10.31 3.43 4.11
C VAL A 38 -11.45 3.42 5.12
N GLU A 39 -11.90 4.58 5.59
CA GLU A 39 -13.06 4.71 6.50
C GLU A 39 -14.30 4.02 5.91
N LEU A 40 -14.64 4.29 4.65
CA LEU A 40 -15.76 3.65 3.98
C LEU A 40 -15.61 2.12 3.91
N ALA A 41 -14.42 1.60 3.61
CA ALA A 41 -14.18 0.16 3.59
C ALA A 41 -14.43 -0.47 4.98
N LYS A 42 -13.98 0.20 6.05
CA LYS A 42 -14.21 -0.22 7.43
C LYS A 42 -15.70 -0.18 7.79
N GLU A 43 -16.43 0.87 7.42
CA GLU A 43 -17.89 0.98 7.63
C GLU A 43 -18.67 -0.15 6.94
N LEU A 44 -18.21 -0.59 5.78
CA LEU A 44 -18.78 -1.71 5.03
C LEU A 44 -18.35 -3.09 5.57
N GLY A 45 -17.56 -3.12 6.65
CA GLY A 45 -17.05 -4.33 7.28
C GLY A 45 -16.06 -5.09 6.39
N MET A 46 -15.25 -4.38 5.61
CA MET A 46 -14.13 -4.94 4.87
C MET A 46 -12.83 -4.73 5.65
N GLU A 47 -11.91 -5.68 5.51
CA GLU A 47 -10.52 -5.48 5.95
C GLU A 47 -9.74 -4.75 4.86
N ILE A 48 -8.78 -3.92 5.25
CA ILE A 48 -7.94 -3.18 4.32
C ILE A 48 -6.48 -3.19 4.75
N VAL A 49 -5.63 -3.66 3.85
CA VAL A 49 -4.17 -3.67 3.99
C VAL A 49 -3.60 -2.75 2.93
N ILE A 50 -2.91 -1.71 3.38
CA ILE A 50 -2.23 -0.75 2.49
C ILE A 50 -0.81 -1.22 2.24
N THR A 51 -0.39 -1.32 0.98
CA THR A 51 1.02 -1.40 0.61
C THR A 51 1.37 -0.24 -0.33
N ASP A 52 2.27 0.62 0.13
CA ASP A 52 2.55 1.90 -0.52
C ASP A 52 3.98 2.36 -0.21
N HIS A 53 4.46 3.36 -0.96
CA HIS A 53 5.78 3.95 -0.83
C HIS A 53 5.79 5.49 -0.93
N HIS A 54 4.63 6.10 -1.22
CA HIS A 54 4.45 7.54 -1.24
C HIS A 54 4.71 8.16 0.15
N ASP A 55 4.93 9.48 0.18
CA ASP A 55 5.18 10.20 1.43
C ASP A 55 4.00 10.08 2.39
N ILE A 56 4.31 10.00 3.69
CA ILE A 56 3.29 9.92 4.73
C ILE A 56 2.56 11.27 4.81
N PRO A 57 1.22 11.31 4.72
CA PRO A 57 0.47 12.55 4.81
C PRO A 57 0.72 13.28 6.13
N ILE A 58 0.84 14.59 6.04
CA ILE A 58 0.91 15.47 7.21
C ILE A 58 -0.47 16.12 7.36
N ARG A 59 -1.09 15.96 8.53
CA ARG A 59 -2.41 16.54 8.84
C ARG A 59 -2.36 17.27 10.17
N GLU A 60 -3.27 18.23 10.34
CA GLU A 60 -3.46 18.94 11.59
C GLU A 60 -4.21 18.05 12.59
N ASN A 61 -3.68 17.91 13.81
CA ASN A 61 -4.33 17.16 14.89
C ASN A 61 -5.31 18.06 15.69
N ILE A 62 -5.98 17.50 16.69
CA ILE A 62 -6.94 18.23 17.55
C ILE A 62 -6.33 19.42 18.32
N SER A 63 -5.00 19.49 18.41
CA SER A 63 -4.23 20.54 19.09
C SER A 63 -3.62 21.55 18.12
N SER A 64 -4.01 21.53 16.84
CA SER A 64 -3.48 22.38 15.77
C SER A 64 -1.99 22.16 15.44
N GLU A 65 -1.46 20.96 15.71
CA GLU A 65 -0.10 20.58 15.33
C GLU A 65 -0.10 19.73 14.05
N LEU A 66 0.88 19.97 13.17
CA LEU A 66 1.09 19.17 11.97
C LEU A 66 1.84 17.89 12.32
N VAL A 67 1.20 16.74 12.10
CA VAL A 67 1.75 15.42 12.42
C VAL A 67 1.61 14.47 11.25
N GLU A 68 2.56 13.54 11.12
CA GLU A 68 2.40 12.39 10.24
C GLU A 68 1.16 11.61 10.65
N THR A 69 0.28 11.36 9.68
CA THR A 69 -0.99 10.68 9.91
C THR A 69 -1.17 9.62 8.84
N ILE A 70 -1.50 8.40 9.28
CA ILE A 70 -1.80 7.26 8.41
C ILE A 70 -3.30 6.92 8.49
N PRO A 71 -3.91 6.39 7.42
CA PRO A 71 -5.29 5.93 7.46
C PRO A 71 -5.46 4.78 8.46
N GLU A 72 -6.65 4.66 9.06
CA GLU A 72 -7.02 3.59 10.00
C GLU A 72 -7.30 2.26 9.28
N ALA A 73 -6.33 1.80 8.51
CA ALA A 73 -6.34 0.50 7.87
C ALA A 73 -5.91 -0.61 8.85
N ASP A 74 -6.27 -1.87 8.55
CA ASP A 74 -5.90 -3.03 9.36
C ASP A 74 -4.39 -3.27 9.37
N ALA A 75 -3.71 -2.90 8.29
CA ALA A 75 -2.26 -2.80 8.24
C ALA A 75 -1.80 -1.77 7.19
N VAL A 76 -0.65 -1.13 7.45
CA VAL A 76 -0.02 -0.18 6.52
C VAL A 76 1.45 -0.55 6.33
N VAL A 77 1.81 -1.05 5.17
CA VAL A 77 3.20 -1.37 4.80
C VAL A 77 3.72 -0.23 3.95
N ASN A 78 4.46 0.69 4.58
CA ASN A 78 5.16 1.77 3.90
C ASN A 78 6.52 2.02 4.57
N PRO A 79 7.64 1.94 3.83
CA PRO A 79 8.97 2.09 4.42
C PRO A 79 9.21 3.47 5.01
N LYS A 80 8.49 4.52 4.57
CA LYS A 80 8.62 5.90 5.02
C LYS A 80 7.91 6.21 6.34
N ARG A 81 7.15 5.28 6.91
CA ARG A 81 6.56 5.45 8.25
C ARG A 81 7.67 5.77 9.27
N GLY A 82 7.41 6.74 10.15
CA GLY A 82 8.36 7.14 11.20
C GLY A 82 8.75 6.01 12.18
N ASP A 83 7.90 4.99 12.34
CA ASP A 83 8.15 3.81 13.19
C ASP A 83 8.75 2.60 12.44
N CYS A 84 9.00 2.73 11.13
CA CYS A 84 9.60 1.66 10.34
C CYS A 84 11.13 1.72 10.42
N SER A 85 11.78 0.61 10.79
CA SER A 85 13.25 0.50 10.84
C SER A 85 13.91 0.05 9.53
N TYR A 86 13.12 -0.19 8.47
CA TYR A 86 13.66 -0.69 7.20
C TYR A 86 14.70 0.30 6.62
N PRO A 87 15.90 -0.17 6.23
CA PRO A 87 17.05 0.70 5.97
C PRO A 87 16.94 1.51 4.68
N PHE A 88 16.20 1.01 3.68
CA PHE A 88 16.06 1.67 2.39
C PHE A 88 14.66 2.25 2.20
N LYS A 89 14.52 3.55 2.43
CA LYS A 89 13.23 4.28 2.45
C LYS A 89 12.63 4.55 1.07
N LYS A 90 13.40 4.31 0.00
CA LYS A 90 13.06 4.70 -1.36
C LYS A 90 12.59 3.52 -2.24
N LEU A 91 12.07 2.44 -1.65
CA LEU A 91 11.46 1.37 -2.47
C LEU A 91 10.34 1.96 -3.35
N CYS A 92 10.20 1.47 -4.59
CA CYS A 92 8.98 1.70 -5.38
C CYS A 92 7.84 0.82 -4.84
N GLY A 93 6.59 1.09 -5.25
CA GLY A 93 5.43 0.28 -4.86
C GLY A 93 5.60 -1.22 -5.14
N ALA A 94 6.15 -1.60 -6.30
CA ALA A 94 6.43 -3.01 -6.62
C ALA A 94 7.57 -3.60 -5.76
N GLY A 95 8.51 -2.78 -5.30
CA GLY A 95 9.54 -3.18 -4.35
C GLY A 95 8.94 -3.51 -2.98
N VAL A 96 7.97 -2.71 -2.53
CA VAL A 96 7.18 -3.00 -1.32
C VAL A 96 6.37 -4.29 -1.51
N ALA A 97 5.67 -4.44 -2.63
CA ALA A 97 4.90 -5.64 -2.95
C ALA A 97 5.76 -6.91 -3.03
N LEU A 98 6.99 -6.81 -3.55
CA LEU A 98 7.95 -7.92 -3.57
C LEU A 98 8.35 -8.32 -2.14
N LYS A 99 8.62 -7.35 -1.25
CA LYS A 99 8.94 -7.64 0.16
C LYS A 99 7.76 -8.25 0.91
N PHE A 100 6.55 -7.73 0.69
CA PHE A 100 5.33 -8.32 1.23
C PHE A 100 5.14 -9.77 0.76
N SER A 101 5.31 -10.01 -0.54
CA SER A 101 5.20 -11.36 -1.13
C SER A 101 6.24 -12.31 -0.56
N LYS A 102 7.46 -11.85 -0.25
CA LYS A 102 8.49 -12.67 0.39
C LYS A 102 7.99 -13.23 1.74
N CYS A 103 7.35 -12.40 2.57
CA CYS A 103 6.78 -12.85 3.83
C CYS A 103 5.70 -13.93 3.63
N LEU A 104 4.83 -13.78 2.63
CA LEU A 104 3.84 -14.81 2.30
C LEU A 104 4.47 -16.10 1.80
N TYR A 105 5.49 -16.01 0.95
CA TYR A 105 6.20 -17.20 0.45
C TYR A 105 6.87 -17.97 1.58
N ASP A 106 7.46 -17.26 2.54
CA ASP A 106 8.08 -17.87 3.72
C ASP A 106 7.00 -18.53 4.61
N GLU A 107 5.89 -17.83 4.88
CA GLU A 107 4.77 -18.36 5.68
C GLU A 107 4.16 -19.63 5.06
N PHE A 108 3.99 -19.65 3.73
CA PHE A 108 3.43 -20.79 3.01
C PHE A 108 4.46 -21.85 2.60
N ASN A 109 5.72 -21.72 3.03
CA ASN A 109 6.81 -22.64 2.69
C ASN A 109 6.98 -22.84 1.16
N ILE A 110 6.81 -21.77 0.38
CA ILE A 110 7.01 -21.76 -1.07
C ILE A 110 8.49 -21.56 -1.36
N SER A 111 9.03 -22.32 -2.32
CA SER A 111 10.47 -22.29 -2.63
C SER A 111 10.97 -20.90 -3.03
N GLU A 112 12.18 -20.57 -2.59
CA GLU A 112 12.86 -19.33 -2.93
C GLU A 112 13.02 -19.16 -4.46
N GLU A 113 13.25 -20.24 -5.19
CA GLU A 113 13.31 -20.23 -6.66
C GLU A 113 12.05 -19.58 -7.30
N LYS A 114 10.85 -19.90 -6.78
CA LYS A 114 9.61 -19.30 -7.27
C LYS A 114 9.51 -17.82 -6.91
N PHE A 115 10.04 -17.42 -5.76
CA PHE A 115 10.10 -16.02 -5.35
C PHE A 115 11.04 -15.22 -6.26
N LEU A 116 12.21 -15.77 -6.62
CA LEU A 116 13.19 -15.11 -7.48
C LEU A 116 12.62 -14.74 -8.85
N ASN A 117 11.67 -15.51 -9.37
CA ASN A 117 10.96 -15.19 -10.63
C ASN A 117 10.16 -13.88 -10.57
N LEU A 118 9.84 -13.36 -9.39
CA LEU A 118 9.10 -12.10 -9.22
C LEU A 118 10.01 -10.86 -9.27
N ILE A 119 11.32 -11.02 -9.07
CA ILE A 119 12.27 -9.90 -8.92
C ILE A 119 12.26 -8.98 -10.15
N GLN A 120 12.13 -9.56 -11.35
CA GLN A 120 12.13 -8.79 -12.59
C GLN A 120 11.01 -7.73 -12.66
N PHE A 121 9.85 -7.98 -12.04
CA PHE A 121 8.75 -7.03 -12.01
C PHE A 121 9.07 -5.83 -11.12
N ALA A 122 9.65 -6.09 -9.95
CA ALA A 122 10.13 -5.03 -9.07
C ALA A 122 11.29 -4.25 -9.69
N ALA A 123 12.19 -4.90 -10.44
CA ALA A 123 13.31 -4.24 -11.11
C ALA A 123 12.83 -3.25 -12.16
N ILE A 124 11.92 -3.65 -13.05
CA ILE A 124 11.34 -2.75 -14.08
C ILE A 124 10.61 -1.59 -13.41
N ALA A 125 9.75 -1.87 -12.43
CA ALA A 125 9.00 -0.85 -11.72
C ALA A 125 9.91 0.15 -10.99
N THR A 126 10.99 -0.31 -10.35
CA THR A 126 11.96 0.56 -9.67
C THR A 126 12.58 1.58 -10.63
N VAL A 127 12.92 1.15 -11.85
CA VAL A 127 13.44 2.05 -12.88
C VAL A 127 12.35 2.99 -13.40
N CYS A 128 11.15 2.49 -13.68
CA CYS A 128 10.03 3.29 -14.17
C CYS A 128 9.54 4.34 -13.16
N ASP A 129 9.72 4.06 -11.88
CA ASP A 129 9.37 4.95 -10.76
C ASP A 129 10.54 5.90 -10.38
N VAL A 130 11.63 5.88 -11.17
CA VAL A 130 12.78 6.79 -11.04
C VAL A 130 13.37 6.79 -9.62
N VAL A 131 13.37 5.62 -8.99
CA VAL A 131 13.98 5.42 -7.68
C VAL A 131 15.50 5.55 -7.79
N ASP A 132 16.11 6.20 -6.79
CA ASP A 132 17.57 6.27 -6.66
C ASP A 132 18.20 4.87 -6.58
N LEU A 133 19.08 4.56 -7.53
CA LEU A 133 19.84 3.31 -7.59
C LEU A 133 21.21 3.50 -6.90
N VAL A 134 21.23 3.36 -5.58
CA VAL A 134 22.40 3.60 -4.71
C VAL A 134 22.84 2.38 -3.92
#